data_AF-A0AAW1TNG4-F1
#
_entry.id   AF-A0AAW1TNG4-F1
#
_cell.length_a   1.000
_cell.length_b   1.000
_cell.length_c   1.000
_cell.angle_alpha   90.00
_cell.angle_beta   90.00
_cell.angle_gamma   90.00
#
_symmetry.space_group_name_H-M   'P 1'
#
loop_
_entity.id
_entity.type
_entity.pdbx_description
1 polymer ?
#
loop_
_entity_poly.entity_id
_entity_poly.type
_entity_poly.pdbx_seq_one_letter_code
_entity_poly.pdbx_strand_id
1 'polypeptide(L)'
;MVYVPNMMFGGVSSSTFFGRLYTVTANIAMQLFTEVFINPAESENIQKNVSLVLLNSHFSIEPPRPLVPNAIQIGGFHVDQTKQLPQEIKDYLDSAQQGAILFSLGTNVRISTFKEDKLKAIFKVLGELAPIKVLFKSEIEHKNLPKNIMVKKWIQQADIL
;
A
#
# COMPACT_ATOMS: atom_id res chain seq x y z
N MET A 1 -28.17 16.55 1.57
CA MET A 1 -26.90 16.22 2.25
C MET A 1 -26.35 14.99 1.54
N VAL A 2 -25.21 15.11 0.85
CA VAL A 2 -24.60 13.99 0.13
C VAL A 2 -23.87 13.12 1.16
N TYR A 3 -24.27 11.86 1.28
CA TYR A 3 -23.57 10.91 2.14
C TYR A 3 -22.28 10.49 1.45
N VAL A 4 -21.13 10.89 2.01
CA VAL A 4 -19.83 10.36 1.63
C VAL A 4 -19.53 9.19 2.57
N PRO A 5 -19.47 7.95 2.07
CA PRO A 5 -19.16 6.80 2.92
C PRO A 5 -17.79 6.98 3.56
N ASN A 6 -17.65 6.64 4.84
CA ASN A 6 -16.33 6.56 5.46
C ASN A 6 -15.52 5.45 4.77
N MET A 7 -14.53 5.84 3.98
CA MET A 7 -13.76 4.93 3.12
C MET A 7 -12.59 4.26 3.83
N MET A 8 -12.22 4.73 5.03
CA MET A 8 -10.96 4.33 5.67
C MET A 8 -11.10 3.04 6.48
N PHE A 9 -12.32 2.68 6.90
CA PHE A 9 -12.57 1.44 7.61
C PHE A 9 -13.92 0.87 7.18
N GLY A 10 -13.89 -0.27 6.49
CA GLY A 10 -15.08 -1.08 6.26
C GLY A 10 -15.61 -1.56 7.61
N GLY A 11 -16.65 -0.90 8.11
CA GLY A 11 -17.27 -1.23 9.38
C GLY A 11 -17.94 -2.59 9.32
N VAL A 12 -17.19 -3.66 9.58
CA VAL A 12 -17.79 -4.94 9.95
C VAL A 12 -18.18 -4.80 11.41
N SER A 13 -19.41 -4.33 11.64
CA SER A 13 -20.03 -4.42 12.96
C SER A 13 -20.29 -5.90 13.23
N SER A 14 -19.29 -6.61 13.74
CA SER A 14 -19.62 -7.80 14.52
C SER A 14 -20.31 -7.29 15.78
N SER A 15 -21.48 -7.83 16.11
CA SER A 15 -22.25 -7.50 17.31
C SER A 15 -21.54 -7.88 18.62
N THR A 16 -20.26 -8.28 18.54
CA THR A 16 -19.41 -8.65 19.66
C THR A 16 -18.83 -7.43 20.36
N PHE A 17 -18.53 -7.58 21.65
CA PHE A 17 -17.87 -6.55 22.45
C PHE A 17 -16.56 -6.05 21.81
N PHE A 18 -15.72 -6.97 21.31
CA PHE A 18 -14.44 -6.62 20.68
C PHE A 18 -14.61 -5.91 19.34
N GLY A 19 -15.63 -6.28 18.55
CA GLY A 19 -15.97 -5.55 17.32
C GLY A 19 -16.39 -4.11 17.60
N ARG A 20 -17.19 -3.89 18.66
CA ARG A 20 -17.56 -2.55 19.11
C ARG A 20 -16.36 -1.77 19.65
N LEU A 21 -15.50 -2.40 20.45
CA LEU A 21 -14.29 -1.75 20.99
C LEU A 21 -13.36 -1.31 19.87
N TYR A 22 -13.11 -2.17 18.87
CA TYR A 22 -12.34 -1.82 17.67
C TYR A 22 -12.97 -0.68 16.88
N THR A 23 -14.30 -0.70 16.72
CA THR A 23 -15.01 0.35 15.99
C THR A 23 -14.90 1.70 16.71
N VAL A 24 -15.00 1.73 18.04
CA VAL A 24 -14.87 2.96 18.83
C VAL A 24 -13.45 3.51 18.74
N THR A 25 -12.42 2.67 18.90
CA THR A 25 -11.03 3.12 18.82
C THR A 25 -10.65 3.58 17.41
N ALA A 26 -11.11 2.89 16.36
CA ALA A 26 -10.90 3.30 14.97
C ALA A 26 -11.57 4.66 14.66
N ASN A 27 -12.79 4.90 15.17
CA ASN A 27 -13.47 6.18 14.99
C ASN A 27 -12.76 7.33 15.73
N ILE A 28 -12.28 7.12 16.95
CA ILE A 28 -11.50 8.13 17.69
C ILE A 28 -10.18 8.41 16.97
N ALA A 29 -9.48 7.36 16.51
CA ALA A 29 -8.25 7.52 15.73
C ALA A 29 -8.50 8.30 14.43
N MET A 30 -9.65 8.08 13.78
CA MET A 30 -10.06 8.84 12.59
C MET A 30 -10.30 10.31 12.92
N GLN A 31 -11.03 10.62 14.00
CA GLN A 31 -11.26 12.01 14.42
C GLN A 31 -9.94 12.74 14.65
N LEU A 32 -9.03 12.14 15.41
CA LEU A 32 -7.70 12.69 15.66
C LEU A 32 -6.90 12.84 14.36
N PHE A 33 -6.94 11.85 13.46
CA PHE A 33 -6.28 11.94 12.16
C PHE A 33 -6.84 13.09 11.33
N THR A 34 -8.17 13.25 11.26
CA THR A 34 -8.78 14.36 10.54
C THR A 34 -8.40 15.68 11.17
N GLU A 35 -8.52 15.87 12.48
CA GLU A 35 -8.16 17.13 13.14
C GLU A 35 -6.69 17.52 12.95
N VAL A 36 -5.78 16.55 12.92
CA VAL A 36 -4.34 16.79 12.83
C VAL A 36 -3.86 16.96 11.38
N PHE A 37 -4.44 16.23 10.43
CA PHE A 37 -3.90 16.14 9.05
C PHE A 37 -4.83 16.71 7.97
N ILE A 38 -6.10 16.97 8.26
CA ILE A 38 -7.10 17.46 7.30
C ILE A 38 -7.83 18.65 7.91
N ASN A 39 -7.74 19.85 7.31
CA ASN A 39 -8.54 20.99 7.77
C ASN A 39 -10.04 20.61 7.77
N PRO A 40 -10.69 20.44 8.95
CA PRO A 40 -12.01 19.81 9.00
C PRO A 40 -13.07 20.64 8.27
N ALA A 41 -12.96 21.96 8.34
CA ALA A 41 -13.88 22.91 7.71
C ALA A 41 -13.83 22.85 6.18
N GLU A 42 -12.65 22.66 5.60
CA GLU A 42 -12.50 22.48 4.15
C GLU A 42 -13.03 21.10 3.72
N SER A 43 -12.75 20.06 4.49
CA SER A 43 -13.21 18.71 4.19
C SER A 43 -14.73 18.57 4.21
N GLU A 44 -15.41 19.24 5.14
CA GLU A 44 -16.87 19.20 5.26
C GLU A 44 -17.55 19.94 4.10
N ASN A 45 -16.98 21.09 3.69
CA ASN A 45 -17.46 21.84 2.53
C ASN A 45 -17.26 21.07 1.22
N ILE A 46 -16.12 20.38 1.06
CA ILE A 46 -15.89 19.53 -0.11
C ILE A 46 -16.93 18.40 -0.12
N GLN A 47 -17.08 17.66 0.99
CA GLN A 47 -18.03 16.55 1.09
C GLN A 47 -19.48 16.95 0.78
N LYS A 48 -19.92 18.13 1.22
CA LYS A 48 -21.28 18.63 0.95
C LYS A 48 -21.52 18.99 -0.51
N ASN A 49 -20.47 19.31 -1.26
CA ASN A 49 -20.54 19.79 -2.66
C ASN A 49 -20.12 18.73 -3.70
N VAL A 50 -19.72 17.53 -3.28
CA VAL A 50 -19.36 16.46 -4.22
C VAL A 50 -20.60 15.91 -4.91
N SER A 51 -20.65 16.02 -6.23
CA SER A 51 -21.72 15.44 -7.05
C SER A 51 -21.44 14.00 -7.49
N LEU A 52 -20.18 13.57 -7.51
CA LEU A 52 -19.73 12.25 -7.96
C LEU A 52 -18.44 11.85 -7.21
N VAL A 53 -18.40 10.61 -6.72
CA VAL A 53 -17.23 10.00 -6.08
C VAL A 53 -16.80 8.80 -6.92
N LEU A 54 -15.56 8.81 -7.40
CA LEU A 54 -14.95 7.68 -8.11
C LEU A 54 -14.09 6.87 -7.13
N LEU A 55 -14.49 5.63 -6.87
CA LEU A 55 -13.85 4.76 -5.90
C LEU A 55 -12.89 3.82 -6.63
N ASN A 56 -11.61 3.81 -6.25
CA ASN A 56 -10.65 2.79 -6.71
C ASN A 56 -10.86 1.47 -5.95
N SER A 57 -12.07 0.91 -6.04
CA SER A 57 -12.45 -0.36 -5.44
C SER A 57 -13.39 -1.15 -6.34
N HIS A 58 -13.62 -2.42 -6.00
CA HIS A 58 -14.53 -3.30 -6.72
C HIS A 58 -15.27 -4.24 -5.76
N PHE A 59 -16.56 -4.46 -6.00
CA PHE A 59 -17.45 -5.20 -5.10
C PHE A 59 -17.06 -6.68 -4.95
N SER A 60 -16.25 -7.23 -5.87
CA SER A 60 -15.76 -8.61 -5.81
C SER A 60 -14.67 -8.84 -4.77
N ILE A 61 -13.98 -7.77 -4.32
CA ILE A 61 -12.86 -7.85 -3.37
C ILE A 61 -13.14 -7.14 -2.05
N GLU A 62 -14.24 -6.38 -1.98
CA GLU A 62 -14.68 -5.69 -0.77
C GLU A 62 -15.88 -6.42 -0.13
N PRO A 63 -16.02 -6.35 1.21
CA PRO A 63 -17.25 -6.74 1.88
C PRO A 63 -18.46 -5.95 1.34
N PRO A 64 -19.66 -6.57 1.30
CA PRO A 64 -20.85 -5.89 0.83
C PRO A 64 -21.18 -4.69 1.72
N ARG A 65 -21.32 -3.52 1.10
CA ARG A 65 -21.73 -2.28 1.77
C ARG A 65 -22.69 -1.48 0.89
N PRO A 66 -23.66 -0.74 1.48
CA PRO A 66 -24.50 0.16 0.72
C PRO A 66 -23.67 1.30 0.13
N LEU A 67 -23.85 1.55 -1.17
CA LEU A 67 -23.29 2.70 -1.87
C LEU A 67 -24.42 3.62 -2.31
N VAL A 68 -24.17 4.92 -2.26
CA VAL A 68 -25.06 5.92 -2.84
C VAL A 68 -24.91 5.94 -4.36
N PRO A 69 -25.96 6.32 -5.12
CA PRO A 69 -25.91 6.30 -6.59
C PRO A 69 -24.77 7.12 -7.20
N ASN A 70 -24.28 8.15 -6.49
CA ASN A 70 -23.17 8.98 -6.93
C ASN A 70 -21.78 8.47 -6.53
N ALA A 71 -21.68 7.27 -5.96
CA ALA A 71 -20.41 6.61 -5.67
C ALA A 71 -20.19 5.46 -6.67
N ILE A 72 -19.32 5.69 -7.65
CA ILE A 72 -19.05 4.76 -8.76
C ILE A 72 -17.72 4.06 -8.52
N GLN A 73 -17.77 2.74 -8.46
CA GLN A 73 -16.59 1.89 -8.36
C GLN A 73 -15.89 1.78 -9.72
N ILE A 74 -14.63 2.22 -9.77
CA ILE A 74 -13.74 2.20 -10.93
C ILE A 74 -12.41 1.52 -10.58
N GLY A 75 -12.45 0.47 -9.75
CA GLY A 75 -11.27 -0.27 -9.32
C GLY A 75 -10.41 -0.71 -10.49
N GLY A 76 -9.10 -0.42 -10.41
CA GLY A 76 -8.13 -0.80 -11.43
C GLY A 76 -8.16 0.06 -12.71
N PHE A 77 -9.00 1.10 -12.80
CA PHE A 77 -9.07 1.98 -13.97
C PHE A 77 -7.73 2.70 -14.29
N HIS A 78 -6.86 2.84 -13.29
CA HIS A 78 -5.53 3.45 -13.41
C HIS A 78 -4.43 2.45 -13.80
N VAL A 79 -4.77 1.16 -13.96
CA VAL A 79 -3.81 0.10 -14.30
C VAL A 79 -3.70 0.02 -15.82
N ASP A 80 -2.58 0.50 -16.34
CA ASP A 80 -2.24 0.40 -17.76
C ASP A 80 -1.68 -0.98 -18.14
N GLN A 81 -1.53 -1.23 -19.44
CA GLN A 81 -0.80 -2.40 -19.93
C GLN A 81 0.66 -2.37 -19.44
N THR A 82 1.18 -3.56 -19.10
CA THR A 82 2.55 -3.71 -18.64
C THR A 82 3.55 -3.30 -19.71
N LYS A 83 4.53 -2.50 -19.31
CA LYS A 83 5.63 -2.03 -20.15
C LYS A 83 6.84 -2.95 -19.98
N GLN A 84 7.77 -2.86 -20.94
CA GLN A 84 9.02 -3.60 -20.85
C GLN A 84 9.88 -3.09 -19.68
N LEU A 85 10.37 -4.02 -18.87
CA LEU A 85 11.29 -3.72 -17.78
C LEU A 85 12.68 -3.33 -18.32
N PRO A 86 13.44 -2.48 -17.58
CA PRO A 86 14.85 -2.26 -17.85
C PRO A 86 15.60 -3.59 -17.91
N GLN A 87 16.49 -3.73 -18.90
CA GLN A 87 17.19 -4.99 -19.22
C GLN A 87 17.83 -5.63 -17.98
N GLU A 88 18.48 -4.84 -17.13
CA GLU A 88 19.13 -5.31 -15.91
C GLU A 88 18.16 -5.98 -14.91
N ILE A 89 16.98 -5.37 -14.70
CA ILE A 89 15.95 -5.93 -13.80
C ILE A 89 15.34 -7.17 -14.45
N LYS A 90 15.07 -7.10 -15.75
CA LYS A 90 14.53 -8.22 -16.53
C LYS A 90 15.45 -9.43 -16.44
N ASP A 91 16.74 -9.29 -16.75
CA ASP A 91 17.71 -10.38 -16.72
C ASP A 91 17.87 -10.96 -15.31
N TYR A 92 17.83 -10.09 -14.29
CA TYR A 92 17.90 -10.53 -12.91
C TYR A 92 16.69 -11.37 -12.51
N LEU A 93 15.48 -10.96 -12.87
CA LEU A 93 14.23 -11.68 -12.57
C LEU A 93 14.08 -12.94 -13.43
N ASP A 94 14.40 -12.88 -14.73
CA ASP A 94 14.32 -14.02 -15.66
C ASP A 94 15.28 -15.15 -15.30
N SER A 95 16.41 -14.83 -14.67
CA SER A 95 17.35 -15.84 -14.16
C SER A 95 16.98 -16.40 -12.77
N ALA A 96 15.82 -16.03 -12.21
CA ALA A 96 15.32 -16.54 -10.94
C ALA A 96 14.57 -17.86 -11.11
N GLN A 97 15.25 -19.00 -10.94
CA GLN A 97 14.63 -20.34 -11.15
C GLN A 97 13.55 -20.72 -10.12
N GLN A 98 13.62 -20.17 -8.91
CA GLN A 98 12.69 -20.45 -7.81
C GLN A 98 11.71 -19.30 -7.56
N GLY A 99 11.52 -18.43 -8.57
CA GLY A 99 10.79 -17.18 -8.42
C GLY A 99 11.62 -16.09 -7.75
N ALA A 100 10.98 -14.93 -7.58
CA ALA A 100 11.60 -13.73 -7.03
C ALA A 100 10.68 -13.04 -6.02
N ILE A 101 11.29 -12.31 -5.08
CA ILE A 101 10.61 -11.51 -4.07
C ILE A 101 10.84 -10.04 -4.40
N LEU A 102 9.76 -9.27 -4.52
CA LEU A 102 9.82 -7.81 -4.50
C LEU A 102 9.62 -7.33 -3.06
N PHE A 103 10.64 -6.70 -2.47
CA PHE A 103 10.55 -6.07 -1.15
C PHE A 103 10.44 -4.55 -1.31
N SER A 104 9.31 -3.97 -0.91
CA SER A 104 9.08 -2.51 -0.91
C SER A 104 8.24 -2.07 0.28
N LEU A 105 8.63 -0.98 0.93
CA LEU A 105 7.90 -0.37 2.06
C LEU A 105 7.03 0.84 1.63
N GLY A 106 6.85 1.02 0.32
CA GLY A 106 6.17 2.21 -0.23
C GLY A 106 7.04 3.47 -0.19
N THR A 107 6.44 4.61 -0.51
CA THR A 107 7.14 5.92 -0.58
C THR A 107 7.22 6.65 0.75
N ASN A 108 6.36 6.30 1.69
CA ASN A 108 6.20 7.04 2.96
C ASN A 108 7.18 6.56 4.04
N VAL A 109 7.66 5.31 3.94
CA VAL A 109 8.66 4.77 4.85
C VAL A 109 10.05 5.10 4.32
N ARG A 110 10.83 5.85 5.10
CA ARG A 110 12.20 6.22 4.76
C ARG A 110 13.18 5.20 5.34
N ILE A 111 13.79 4.38 4.50
CA ILE A 111 14.77 3.36 4.93
C ILE A 111 16.02 4.03 5.54
N SER A 112 16.36 5.23 5.09
CA SER A 112 17.40 6.10 5.67
C SER A 112 17.23 6.45 7.14
N THR A 113 16.02 6.37 7.69
CA THR A 113 15.80 6.61 9.13
C THR A 113 15.94 5.35 9.97
N PHE A 114 16.18 4.19 9.35
CA PHE A 114 16.29 2.94 10.07
C PHE A 114 17.67 2.85 10.71
N LYS A 115 17.70 2.35 11.95
CA LYS A 115 18.97 2.00 12.59
C LYS A 115 19.63 0.84 11.82
N GLU A 116 20.97 0.86 11.77
CA GLU A 116 21.75 -0.08 10.99
C GLU A 116 21.54 -1.55 11.42
N ASP A 117 21.32 -1.80 12.70
CA ASP A 117 21.01 -3.13 13.26
C ASP A 117 19.72 -3.71 12.66
N LYS A 118 18.69 -2.87 12.47
CA LYS A 118 17.42 -3.29 11.86
C LYS A 118 17.58 -3.62 10.38
N LEU A 119 18.32 -2.79 9.65
CA LEU A 119 18.60 -3.06 8.22
C LEU A 119 19.42 -4.34 8.05
N LYS A 120 20.43 -4.55 8.90
CA LYS A 120 21.21 -5.80 8.91
C LYS A 120 20.34 -7.01 9.19
N ALA A 121 19.41 -6.92 10.14
CA ALA A 121 18.48 -8.01 10.42
C ALA A 121 17.58 -8.33 9.22
N ILE A 122 17.06 -7.30 8.53
CA ILE A 122 16.25 -7.47 7.31
C ILE A 122 17.07 -8.17 6.22
N PHE A 123 18.27 -7.67 5.90
CA PHE A 123 19.11 -8.29 4.86
C PHE A 123 19.56 -9.69 5.23
N LYS A 124 19.81 -9.97 6.51
CA LYS A 124 20.13 -11.32 6.97
C LYS A 124 19.00 -12.29 6.65
N VAL A 125 17.76 -11.97 7.06
CA VAL A 125 16.60 -12.84 6.82
C VAL A 125 16.33 -13.00 5.33
N LEU A 126 16.39 -11.93 4.54
CA LEU A 126 16.21 -12.01 3.09
C LEU A 126 17.34 -12.80 2.40
N GLY A 127 18.56 -12.75 2.95
CA GLY A 127 19.70 -13.53 2.47
C GLY A 127 19.57 -15.02 2.73
N GLU A 128 18.98 -15.41 3.86
CA GLU A 128 18.69 -16.80 4.22
C GLU A 128 17.68 -17.47 3.28
N LEU A 129 16.91 -16.69 2.51
CA LEU A 129 15.98 -17.19 1.48
C LEU A 129 16.67 -17.62 0.18
N ALA A 130 18.00 -17.45 0.07
CA ALA A 130 18.74 -17.96 -1.09
C ALA A 130 18.45 -19.46 -1.29
N PRO A 131 18.20 -19.93 -2.54
CA PRO A 131 18.48 -19.25 -3.81
C PRO A 131 17.42 -18.26 -4.33
N ILE A 132 16.32 -18.00 -3.62
CA ILE A 132 15.29 -17.06 -4.09
C ILE A 132 15.87 -15.65 -4.20
N LYS A 133 15.67 -15.03 -5.37
CA LYS A 133 16.16 -13.68 -5.64
C LYS A 133 15.26 -12.63 -5.01
N VAL A 134 15.85 -11.56 -4.51
CA VAL A 134 15.14 -10.47 -3.84
C VAL A 134 15.48 -9.15 -4.51
N LEU A 135 14.48 -8.51 -5.13
CA LEU A 135 14.57 -7.14 -5.59
C LEU A 135 14.09 -6.22 -4.46
N PHE A 136 15.00 -5.42 -3.91
CA PHE A 136 14.74 -4.56 -2.77
C PHE A 136 14.69 -3.09 -3.21
N LYS A 137 13.54 -2.43 -3.05
CA LYS A 137 13.38 -1.00 -3.35
C LYS A 137 13.85 -0.16 -2.18
N SER A 138 14.93 0.62 -2.36
CA SER A 138 15.54 1.46 -1.31
C SER A 138 16.03 2.78 -1.85
N GLU A 139 15.74 3.89 -1.17
CA GLU A 139 16.25 5.20 -1.57
C GLU A 139 17.75 5.40 -1.31
N ILE A 140 18.35 4.54 -0.49
CA ILE A 140 19.78 4.52 -0.17
C ILE A 140 20.47 3.26 -0.69
N GLU A 141 21.77 3.37 -0.95
CA GLU A 141 22.65 2.24 -1.22
C GLU A 141 23.02 1.50 0.06
N HIS A 142 23.20 0.19 -0.05
CA HIS A 142 23.58 -0.68 1.07
C HIS A 142 24.86 -1.43 0.75
N LYS A 143 25.73 -1.58 1.74
CA LYS A 143 27.00 -2.32 1.62
C LYS A 143 26.83 -3.74 2.15
N ASN A 144 27.66 -4.67 1.66
CA ASN A 144 27.73 -6.06 2.14
C ASN A 144 26.39 -6.82 2.03
N LEU A 145 25.71 -6.68 0.89
CA LEU A 145 24.47 -7.38 0.61
C LEU A 145 24.72 -8.87 0.27
N PRO A 146 23.83 -9.79 0.70
CA PRO A 146 23.81 -11.16 0.19
C PRO A 146 23.67 -11.21 -1.34
N LYS A 147 24.29 -12.21 -1.98
CA LYS A 147 24.34 -12.34 -3.45
C LYS A 147 22.96 -12.46 -4.12
N ASN A 148 21.97 -12.97 -3.39
CA ASN A 148 20.61 -13.11 -3.89
C ASN A 148 19.79 -11.81 -3.78
N ILE A 149 20.35 -10.70 -3.30
CA ILE A 149 19.62 -9.42 -3.15
C ILE A 149 20.16 -8.37 -4.12
N MET A 150 19.27 -7.82 -4.94
CA MET A 150 19.52 -6.62 -5.77
C MET A 150 18.79 -5.43 -5.17
N VAL A 151 19.51 -4.33 -4.93
CA VAL A 151 18.89 -3.07 -4.47
C VAL A 151 18.71 -2.11 -5.64
N LYS A 152 17.54 -1.50 -5.74
CA LYS A 152 17.25 -0.42 -6.70
C LYS A 152 16.52 0.74 -6.04
N LYS A 153 16.91 1.96 -6.42
CA LYS A 153 16.23 3.18 -5.98
C LYS A 153 14.85 3.34 -6.58
N TRP A 154 14.73 3.03 -7.87
CA TRP A 154 13.49 3.11 -8.61
C TRP A 154 13.25 1.82 -9.37
N ILE A 155 11.99 1.37 -9.37
CA ILE A 155 11.52 0.17 -10.06
C ILE A 155 10.13 0.45 -10.64
N GLN A 156 9.82 -0.14 -11.78
CA GLN A 156 8.49 -0.11 -12.37
C GLN A 156 7.61 -1.17 -11.70
N GLN A 157 7.15 -0.88 -10.47
CA GLN A 157 6.46 -1.88 -9.64
C GLN A 157 5.21 -2.48 -10.30
N ALA A 158 4.43 -1.69 -11.03
CA ALA A 158 3.24 -2.18 -11.75
C ALA A 158 3.58 -3.08 -12.95
N ASP A 159 4.77 -2.93 -13.53
CA ASP A 159 5.24 -3.76 -14.64
C ASP A 159 5.91 -5.06 -14.16
N ILE A 160 6.26 -5.13 -12.87
CA ILE A 160 6.88 -6.31 -12.23
C ILE A 160 5.82 -7.26 -11.66
N LEU A 161 4.69 -6.73 -11.17
CA LEU A 161 3.58 -7.46 -10.54
C LEU A 161 2.52 -7.86 -11.56
#